data_AF-A0A6P7XU24-F1
#
_entry.id   AF-A0A6P7XU24-F1
#
_cell.length_a   1.000
_cell.length_b   1.000
_cell.length_c   1.000
_cell.angle_alpha   90.00
_cell.angle_beta   90.00
_cell.angle_gamma   90.00
#
_symmetry.space_group_name_H-M   'P 1'
#
loop_
_entity.id
_entity.type
_entity.pdbx_description
1 polymer ?
#
loop_
_entity_poly.entity_id
_entity_poly.type
_entity_poly.pdbx_seq_one_letter_code
_entity_poly.pdbx_strand_id
1 'polypeptide(L)'
;MLLEWWSGTDCTLYTDPESYVKYGKENAIVVLNHNFEIDFLCGWNFCERFGVLGSSKVLAKKELSYVPLVGWMWYFLEIVFCKRKWEEDRKTVVQSLKNLRDYPENFWFLIHCEGTRFTEKKHKISMQIAEAKGLPKLKYHLLPRTKGFAVTVQCLRNVVSAVYDSTLNFRNNEIPTLLGVLNGKKYHADLYVRRIPLEEVPEDEQECAKWLHRLYQEKDIFQEGYYRTGVFPGTPIVSPRRPWTLLNWLFWASLLLYPLFQLLVNMISSGSSLTLAVFALLIIVASVGVRRMIGVTEISKGSTYGNNDNKRKQQ
;
A
#
# COMPACT_ATOMS: atom_id res chain seq x y z
N MET A 1 -7.10 -11.08 -7.38
CA MET A 1 -8.16 -10.82 -8.38
C MET A 1 -7.81 -9.63 -9.29
N LEU A 2 -7.93 -8.37 -8.85
CA LEU A 2 -7.90 -7.21 -9.76
C LEU A 2 -6.60 -7.01 -10.57
N LEU A 3 -5.43 -7.16 -9.94
CA LEU A 3 -4.15 -6.91 -10.62
C LEU A 3 -3.80 -8.04 -11.60
N GLU A 4 -3.89 -9.30 -11.17
CA GLU A 4 -3.40 -10.42 -11.99
C GLU A 4 -4.46 -11.06 -12.87
N TRP A 5 -5.65 -11.29 -12.33
CA TRP A 5 -6.69 -12.06 -13.03
C TRP A 5 -7.51 -11.16 -13.95
N TRP A 6 -7.72 -9.90 -13.55
CA TRP A 6 -8.49 -8.94 -14.34
C TRP A 6 -7.62 -8.19 -15.35
N SER A 7 -6.59 -7.45 -14.91
CA SER A 7 -5.75 -6.69 -15.86
C SER A 7 -4.59 -7.48 -16.45
N GLY A 8 -4.35 -8.72 -15.99
CA GLY A 8 -3.24 -9.54 -16.47
C GLY A 8 -1.86 -9.01 -16.08
N THR A 9 -1.77 -8.06 -15.13
CA THR A 9 -0.50 -7.48 -14.67
C THR A 9 0.35 -8.54 -14.00
N ASP A 10 1.62 -8.58 -14.37
CA ASP A 10 2.60 -9.48 -13.78
C ASP A 10 3.43 -8.73 -12.72
N CYS A 11 3.74 -9.42 -11.63
CA CYS A 11 4.62 -8.93 -10.58
C CYS A 11 5.79 -9.90 -10.38
N THR A 12 7.00 -9.48 -10.74
CA THR A 12 8.22 -10.27 -10.54
C THR A 12 8.82 -9.91 -9.19
N LEU A 13 9.03 -10.90 -8.33
CA LEU A 13 9.71 -10.71 -7.05
C LEU A 13 11.21 -10.86 -7.25
N TYR A 14 12.00 -9.87 -6.84
CA TYR A 14 13.46 -9.98 -6.75
C TYR A 14 13.81 -10.11 -5.28
N THR A 15 14.43 -11.22 -4.92
CA THR A 15 14.80 -11.47 -3.52
C THR A 15 15.92 -12.49 -3.43
N ASP A 16 16.49 -12.59 -2.24
CA ASP A 16 17.43 -13.66 -1.91
C ASP A 16 16.66 -14.98 -1.67
N PRO A 17 17.08 -16.12 -2.28
CA PRO A 17 16.40 -17.41 -2.10
C PRO A 17 16.29 -17.89 -0.65
N GLU A 18 17.26 -17.57 0.23
CA GLU A 18 17.18 -17.95 1.65
C GLU A 18 16.11 -17.17 2.40
N SER A 19 15.86 -15.92 1.98
CA SER A 19 14.77 -15.10 2.51
C SER A 19 13.39 -15.57 2.01
N TYR A 20 13.30 -16.03 0.76
CA TYR A 20 12.04 -16.46 0.13
C TYR A 20 11.27 -17.50 0.95
N VAL A 21 11.97 -18.47 1.54
CA VAL A 21 11.34 -19.58 2.29
C VAL A 21 10.69 -19.14 3.62
N LYS A 22 11.03 -17.94 4.11
CA LYS A 22 10.50 -17.34 5.35
C LYS A 22 9.25 -16.51 5.12
N TYR A 23 9.04 -16.01 3.90
CA TYR A 23 7.87 -15.20 3.57
C TYR A 23 6.56 -15.98 3.80
N GLY A 24 5.61 -15.35 4.49
CA GLY A 24 4.32 -15.91 4.88
C GLY A 24 4.34 -16.75 6.17
N LYS A 25 5.53 -17.05 6.69
CA LYS A 25 5.71 -17.92 7.87
C LYS A 25 6.14 -17.17 9.14
N GLU A 26 6.26 -15.85 9.07
CA GLU A 26 6.62 -15.00 10.19
C GLU A 26 5.90 -13.65 10.09
N ASN A 27 5.75 -13.00 11.25
CA ASN A 27 5.30 -11.61 11.34
C ASN A 27 6.40 -10.67 10.83
N ALA A 28 6.02 -9.67 10.03
CA ALA A 28 6.98 -8.75 9.42
C ALA A 28 6.47 -7.30 9.40
N ILE A 29 7.38 -6.34 9.54
CA ILE A 29 7.13 -4.94 9.19
C ILE A 29 7.59 -4.74 7.75
N VAL A 30 6.71 -4.29 6.86
CA VAL A 30 7.03 -4.04 5.46
C VAL A 30 7.27 -2.54 5.26
N VAL A 31 8.45 -2.17 4.75
CA VAL A 31 8.77 -0.78 4.37
C VAL A 31 8.80 -0.69 2.86
N LEU A 32 7.78 -0.06 2.27
CA LEU A 32 7.64 0.09 0.82
C LEU A 32 7.81 1.55 0.41
N ASN A 33 8.50 1.80 -0.71
CA ASN A 33 8.49 3.12 -1.35
C ASN A 33 7.08 3.47 -1.83
N HIS A 34 6.75 4.75 -1.87
CA HIS A 34 5.40 5.18 -2.19
C HIS A 34 5.38 6.03 -3.45
N ASN A 35 5.44 5.42 -4.63
CA ASN A 35 5.61 6.15 -5.88
C ASN A 35 4.35 6.11 -6.75
N PHE A 36 3.59 5.03 -6.72
CA PHE A 36 2.52 4.80 -7.69
C PHE A 36 1.14 4.72 -7.04
N GLU A 37 0.10 4.90 -7.87
CA GLU A 37 -1.27 4.81 -7.37
C GLU A 37 -1.59 3.40 -6.87
N ILE A 38 -1.08 2.39 -7.56
CA ILE A 38 -1.38 0.97 -7.33
C ILE A 38 -0.37 0.25 -6.43
N ASP A 39 0.51 0.96 -5.71
CA ASP A 39 1.48 0.35 -4.77
C ASP A 39 0.80 -0.67 -3.84
N PHE A 40 -0.37 -0.33 -3.32
CA PHE A 40 -1.14 -1.19 -2.42
C PHE A 40 -1.67 -2.46 -3.10
N LEU A 41 -2.02 -2.41 -4.40
CA LEU A 41 -2.45 -3.59 -5.16
C LEU A 41 -1.28 -4.55 -5.39
N CYS A 42 -0.08 -4.02 -5.68
CA CYS A 42 1.14 -4.82 -5.78
C CYS A 42 1.52 -5.43 -4.43
N GLY A 43 1.43 -4.65 -3.34
CA GLY A 43 1.63 -5.15 -1.97
C GLY A 43 0.64 -6.26 -1.60
N TRP A 44 -0.64 -6.11 -1.92
CA TRP A 44 -1.64 -7.17 -1.72
C TRP A 44 -1.40 -8.40 -2.59
N ASN A 45 -0.94 -8.21 -3.82
CA ASN A 45 -0.54 -9.34 -4.66
C ASN A 45 0.61 -10.14 -4.04
N PHE A 46 1.61 -9.45 -3.50
CA PHE A 46 2.69 -10.07 -2.74
C PHE A 46 2.15 -10.81 -1.51
N CYS A 47 1.28 -10.19 -0.70
CA CYS A 47 0.65 -10.87 0.45
C CYS A 47 -0.16 -12.11 0.03
N GLU A 48 -0.88 -12.04 -1.10
CA GLU A 48 -1.65 -13.15 -1.63
C GLU A 48 -0.76 -14.34 -2.01
N ARG A 49 0.41 -14.08 -2.61
CA ARG A 49 1.38 -15.13 -2.98
C ARG A 49 1.85 -15.95 -1.78
N PHE A 50 1.96 -15.32 -0.62
CA PHE A 50 2.45 -15.94 0.60
C PHE A 50 1.36 -16.25 1.62
N GLY A 51 0.08 -16.14 1.23
CA GLY A 51 -1.04 -16.58 2.08
C GLY A 51 -1.40 -15.64 3.24
N VAL A 52 -0.89 -14.41 3.23
CA VAL A 52 -1.08 -13.42 4.32
C VAL A 52 -1.92 -12.22 3.89
N LEU A 53 -2.67 -12.31 2.80
CA LEU A 53 -3.53 -11.22 2.33
C LEU A 53 -4.58 -10.82 3.38
N GLY A 54 -5.26 -11.81 3.99
CA GLY A 54 -6.29 -11.58 5.01
C GLY A 54 -5.74 -10.99 6.32
N SER A 55 -4.48 -11.28 6.64
CA SER A 55 -3.77 -10.76 7.80
C SER A 55 -2.89 -9.54 7.48
N SER A 56 -2.90 -9.03 6.25
CA SER A 56 -2.13 -7.84 5.88
C SER A 56 -2.70 -6.59 6.57
N LYS A 57 -1.83 -5.83 7.23
CA LYS A 57 -2.17 -4.61 7.96
C LYS A 57 -1.39 -3.44 7.36
N VAL A 58 -1.89 -2.23 7.53
CA VAL A 58 -1.22 -1.02 7.02
C VAL A 58 -1.46 0.16 7.94
N LEU A 59 -0.48 1.05 8.06
CA LEU A 59 -0.70 2.38 8.64
C LEU A 59 -1.38 3.29 7.61
N ALA A 60 -2.70 3.46 7.72
CA ALA A 60 -3.52 4.19 6.77
C ALA A 60 -3.96 5.56 7.26
N LYS A 61 -4.23 6.47 6.32
CA LYS A 61 -4.81 7.79 6.60
C LYS A 61 -6.24 7.65 7.15
N LYS A 62 -6.58 8.32 8.26
CA LYS A 62 -7.88 8.20 8.95
C LYS A 62 -9.06 8.50 8.04
N GLU A 63 -8.92 9.43 7.10
CA GLU A 63 -9.96 9.77 6.15
C GLU A 63 -10.39 8.60 5.26
N LEU A 64 -9.51 7.59 5.07
CA LEU A 64 -9.84 6.36 4.35
C LEU A 64 -10.85 5.49 5.12
N SER A 65 -10.91 5.60 6.45
CA SER A 65 -11.92 4.88 7.25
C SER A 65 -13.36 5.35 6.99
N TYR A 66 -13.53 6.55 6.41
CA TYR A 66 -14.85 7.10 6.07
C TYR A 66 -15.29 6.77 4.65
N VAL A 67 -14.46 6.09 3.85
CA VAL A 67 -14.85 5.64 2.51
C VAL A 67 -15.88 4.51 2.68
N PRO A 68 -17.12 4.63 2.15
CA PRO A 68 -18.13 3.59 2.30
C PRO A 68 -17.64 2.24 1.78
N LEU A 69 -18.06 1.15 2.43
CA LEU A 69 -17.65 -0.23 2.16
C LEU A 69 -16.16 -0.50 2.44
N VAL A 70 -15.25 0.18 1.73
CA VAL A 70 -13.80 -0.04 1.81
C VAL A 70 -13.26 0.34 3.18
N GLY A 71 -13.62 1.53 3.69
CA GLY A 71 -13.18 2.01 5.00
C GLY A 71 -13.73 1.15 6.14
N TRP A 72 -14.94 0.63 6.02
CA TRP A 72 -15.55 -0.28 6.99
C TRP A 72 -14.89 -1.65 6.96
N MET A 73 -14.66 -2.21 5.77
CA MET A 73 -13.88 -3.44 5.61
C MET A 73 -12.51 -3.30 6.27
N TRP A 74 -11.81 -2.19 6.03
CA TRP A 74 -10.51 -1.93 6.65
C TRP A 74 -10.58 -1.77 8.17
N TYR A 75 -11.65 -1.19 8.70
CA TYR A 75 -11.90 -1.16 10.13
C TYR A 75 -12.04 -2.57 10.72
N PHE A 76 -12.82 -3.45 10.08
CA PHE A 76 -12.98 -4.84 10.52
C PHE A 76 -11.71 -5.69 10.32
N LEU A 77 -10.86 -5.33 9.37
CA LEU A 77 -9.53 -5.92 9.18
C LEU A 77 -8.48 -5.35 10.15
N GLU A 78 -8.89 -4.56 11.16
CA GLU A 78 -8.01 -3.97 12.17
C GLU A 78 -6.85 -3.14 11.58
N ILE A 79 -7.10 -2.47 10.44
CA ILE A 79 -6.14 -1.54 9.86
C ILE A 79 -5.90 -0.37 10.82
N VAL A 80 -4.64 0.03 10.96
CA VAL A 80 -4.25 1.10 11.88
C VAL A 80 -4.43 2.45 11.19
N PHE A 81 -5.38 3.25 11.66
CA PHE A 81 -5.66 4.57 11.10
C PHE A 81 -4.97 5.70 11.87
N CYS A 82 -4.40 6.67 11.15
CA CYS A 82 -3.80 7.88 11.73
C CYS A 82 -4.24 9.16 11.00
N LYS A 83 -4.39 10.25 11.76
CA LYS A 83 -4.66 11.62 11.26
C LYS A 83 -3.42 12.32 10.73
N ARG A 84 -2.23 11.70 10.90
CA ARG A 84 -0.90 12.22 10.55
C ARG A 84 -0.52 13.44 11.41
N LYS A 85 -0.98 13.44 12.65
CA LYS A 85 -0.63 14.42 13.69
C LYS A 85 -0.27 13.64 14.95
N TRP A 86 1.03 13.60 15.25
CA TRP A 86 1.56 12.72 16.29
C TRP A 86 0.86 12.87 17.65
N GLU A 87 0.62 14.10 18.09
CA GLU A 87 -0.04 14.36 19.38
C GLU A 87 -1.46 13.80 19.46
N GLU A 88 -2.20 13.76 18.35
CA GLU A 88 -3.55 13.18 18.30
C GLU A 88 -3.52 11.66 18.10
N ASP A 89 -2.50 11.15 17.40
CA ASP A 89 -2.45 9.76 16.94
C ASP A 89 -1.74 8.82 17.92
N ARG A 90 -0.81 9.32 18.73
CA ARG A 90 0.11 8.50 19.56
C ARG A 90 -0.62 7.39 20.31
N LYS A 91 -1.66 7.73 21.07
CA LYS A 91 -2.37 6.77 21.92
C LYS A 91 -3.07 5.69 21.07
N THR A 92 -3.80 6.10 20.04
CA THR A 92 -4.58 5.19 19.19
C THR A 92 -3.70 4.28 18.35
N VAL A 93 -2.62 4.82 17.76
CA VAL A 93 -1.67 4.04 16.96
C VAL A 93 -0.93 3.03 17.84
N VAL A 94 -0.42 3.46 19.00
CA VAL A 94 0.25 2.55 19.94
C VAL A 94 -0.69 1.44 20.42
N GLN A 95 -1.93 1.77 20.77
CA GLN A 95 -2.90 0.75 21.19
C GLN A 95 -3.19 -0.25 20.06
N SER A 96 -3.40 0.24 18.84
CA SER A 96 -3.69 -0.64 17.70
C SER A 96 -2.51 -1.55 17.37
N LEU A 97 -1.28 -1.03 17.42
CA LEU A 97 -0.06 -1.84 17.25
C LEU A 97 0.11 -2.87 18.37
N LYS A 98 -0.22 -2.52 19.61
CA LYS A 98 -0.20 -3.46 20.73
C LYS A 98 -1.23 -4.57 20.55
N ASN A 99 -2.41 -4.27 20.04
CA ASN A 99 -3.43 -5.30 19.78
C ASN A 99 -2.96 -6.32 18.73
N LEU A 100 -2.15 -5.90 17.75
CA LEU A 100 -1.58 -6.82 16.75
C LEU A 100 -0.60 -7.84 17.35
N ARG A 101 -0.11 -7.63 18.57
CA ARG A 101 0.81 -8.57 19.22
C ARG A 101 0.16 -9.92 19.49
N ASP A 102 -1.14 -9.92 19.72
CA ASP A 102 -1.93 -11.11 20.04
C ASP A 102 -2.74 -11.59 18.81
N TYR A 103 -2.40 -11.12 17.60
CA TYR A 103 -3.07 -11.53 16.37
C TYR A 103 -2.77 -13.01 16.07
N PRO A 104 -3.79 -13.84 15.78
CA PRO A 104 -3.65 -15.30 15.77
C PRO A 104 -2.91 -15.87 14.55
N GLU A 105 -2.72 -15.07 13.50
CA GLU A 105 -2.06 -15.47 12.26
C GLU A 105 -0.79 -14.66 12.01
N ASN A 106 0.09 -15.16 11.14
CA ASN A 106 1.22 -14.36 10.67
C ASN A 106 0.69 -13.14 9.90
N PHE A 107 1.09 -11.94 10.31
CA PHE A 107 0.67 -10.68 9.71
C PHE A 107 1.86 -9.90 9.14
N TRP A 108 1.61 -9.15 8.08
CA TRP A 108 2.55 -8.18 7.52
C TRP A 108 2.02 -6.78 7.72
N PHE A 109 2.77 -5.96 8.46
CA PHE A 109 2.40 -4.58 8.75
C PHE A 109 3.13 -3.61 7.82
N LEU A 110 2.41 -3.08 6.84
CA LEU A 110 2.94 -2.13 5.86
C LEU A 110 2.99 -0.70 6.42
N ILE A 111 4.16 -0.07 6.28
CA ILE A 111 4.36 1.36 6.55
C ILE A 111 5.13 2.02 5.41
N HIS A 112 4.57 3.10 4.86
CA HIS A 112 5.25 3.95 3.90
C HIS A 112 5.94 5.08 4.65
N CYS A 113 7.23 4.94 4.94
CA CYS A 113 7.94 5.91 5.78
C CYS A 113 8.07 7.29 5.11
N GLU A 114 7.96 7.40 3.79
CA GLU A 114 7.87 8.69 3.08
C GLU A 114 6.64 9.51 3.52
N GLY A 115 5.58 8.82 3.99
CA GLY A 115 4.35 9.40 4.52
C GLY A 115 3.41 10.01 3.46
N THR A 116 3.80 9.97 2.18
CA THR A 116 3.01 10.41 1.04
C THR A 116 3.59 9.89 -0.26
N ARG A 117 2.76 9.83 -1.31
CA ARG A 117 3.26 9.49 -2.64
C ARG A 117 4.25 10.51 -3.18
N PHE A 118 5.31 10.02 -3.81
CA PHE A 118 6.32 10.78 -4.50
C PHE A 118 5.69 11.66 -5.60
N THR A 119 6.13 12.91 -5.66
CA THR A 119 5.95 13.79 -6.81
C THR A 119 7.17 14.70 -6.88
N GLU A 120 7.53 15.18 -8.07
CA GLU A 120 8.67 16.09 -8.24
C GLU A 120 8.60 17.32 -7.33
N LYS A 121 7.39 17.88 -7.15
CA LYS A 121 7.17 19.02 -6.24
C LYS A 121 7.50 18.66 -4.79
N LYS A 122 7.04 17.50 -4.31
CA LYS A 122 7.30 17.06 -2.93
C LYS A 122 8.77 16.65 -2.75
N HIS A 123 9.38 16.09 -3.78
CA HIS A 123 10.79 15.74 -3.81
C HIS A 123 11.67 16.98 -3.66
N LYS A 124 11.43 18.04 -4.45
CA LYS A 124 12.13 19.34 -4.30
C LYS A 124 12.06 19.87 -2.87
N ILE A 125 10.86 19.87 -2.26
CA ILE A 125 10.67 20.28 -0.86
C ILE A 125 11.43 19.36 0.10
N SER A 126 11.35 18.05 -0.10
CA SER A 126 12.07 17.07 0.70
C SER A 126 13.59 17.26 0.64
N MET A 127 14.14 17.64 -0.52
CA MET A 127 15.57 17.89 -0.68
C MET A 127 16.03 19.20 -0.04
N GLN A 128 15.19 20.23 -0.04
CA GLN A 128 15.43 21.45 0.74
C GLN A 128 15.47 21.15 2.24
N ILE A 129 14.56 20.30 2.73
CA ILE A 129 14.55 19.84 4.12
C ILE A 129 15.81 19.01 4.43
N ALA A 130 16.27 18.18 3.49
CA ALA A 130 17.50 17.38 3.64
C ALA A 130 18.69 18.30 3.88
N GLU A 131 18.86 19.29 3.00
CA GLU A 131 19.93 20.29 3.08
C GLU A 131 19.89 21.10 4.37
N ALA A 132 18.71 21.61 4.76
CA ALA A 132 18.54 22.38 5.99
C ALA A 132 18.85 21.56 7.26
N LYS A 133 18.70 20.23 7.20
CA LYS A 133 18.99 19.31 8.32
C LYS A 133 20.37 18.65 8.22
N GLY A 134 21.17 18.97 7.20
CA GLY A 134 22.45 18.31 6.96
C GLY A 134 22.33 16.82 6.64
N LEU A 135 21.20 16.37 6.10
CA LEU A 135 20.96 14.99 5.69
C LEU A 135 21.32 14.79 4.21
N PRO A 136 21.79 13.59 3.83
CA PRO A 136 22.03 13.26 2.42
C PRO A 136 20.79 13.47 1.55
N LYS A 137 21.00 14.02 0.34
CA LYS A 137 19.95 14.19 -0.67
C LYS A 137 19.69 12.83 -1.36
N LEU A 138 18.43 12.44 -1.45
CA LEU A 138 17.97 11.24 -2.14
C LEU A 138 17.45 11.63 -3.54
N LYS A 139 17.69 10.81 -4.56
CA LYS A 139 17.30 11.12 -5.94
C LYS A 139 15.91 10.62 -6.29
N TYR A 140 15.51 9.46 -5.77
CA TYR A 140 14.29 8.75 -6.17
C TYR A 140 13.26 8.57 -5.05
N HIS A 141 13.63 8.93 -3.82
CA HIS A 141 12.75 8.85 -2.65
C HIS A 141 12.60 10.19 -1.93
N LEU A 142 11.51 10.34 -1.19
CA LEU A 142 11.39 11.40 -0.18
C LEU A 142 12.15 10.99 1.09
N LEU A 143 12.52 11.98 1.91
CA LEU A 143 13.10 11.70 3.23
C LEU A 143 12.08 10.94 4.08
N PRO A 144 12.49 9.85 4.75
CA PRO A 144 11.60 9.09 5.61
C PRO A 144 11.23 9.88 6.87
N ARG A 145 9.97 9.69 7.30
CA ARG A 145 9.45 10.10 8.60
C ARG A 145 9.71 8.98 9.60
N THR A 146 10.64 9.22 10.51
CA THR A 146 11.21 8.20 11.40
C THR A 146 10.29 7.80 12.55
N LYS A 147 9.54 8.77 13.12
CA LYS A 147 8.76 8.56 14.34
C LYS A 147 7.75 7.42 14.27
N GLY A 148 7.00 7.33 13.15
CA GLY A 148 6.01 6.26 12.97
C GLY A 148 6.65 4.87 12.87
N PHE A 149 7.80 4.78 12.19
CA PHE A 149 8.57 3.54 12.09
C PHE A 149 9.15 3.12 13.44
N ALA A 150 9.81 4.04 14.16
CA ALA A 150 10.38 3.76 15.48
C ALA A 150 9.34 3.24 16.47
N VAL A 151 8.16 3.87 16.51
CA VAL A 151 7.04 3.43 17.36
C VAL A 151 6.51 2.06 16.94
N THR A 152 6.44 1.78 15.63
CA THR A 152 6.03 0.48 15.10
C THR A 152 7.00 -0.61 15.54
N VAL A 153 8.31 -0.40 15.34
CA VAL A 153 9.37 -1.30 15.78
C VAL A 153 9.29 -1.52 17.28
N GLN A 154 9.19 -0.47 18.09
CA GLN A 154 9.10 -0.58 19.55
C GLN A 154 7.87 -1.37 20.01
N CYS A 155 6.70 -1.15 19.40
CA CYS A 155 5.47 -1.82 19.81
C CYS A 155 5.45 -3.31 19.41
N LEU A 156 5.98 -3.63 18.23
CA LEU A 156 5.93 -4.97 17.64
C LEU A 156 7.20 -5.81 17.89
N ARG A 157 8.21 -5.24 18.56
CA ARG A 157 9.41 -5.98 18.98
C ARG A 157 9.01 -7.20 19.81
N ASN A 158 9.74 -8.29 19.61
CA ASN A 158 9.48 -9.64 20.16
C ASN A 158 8.27 -10.38 19.57
N VAL A 159 7.50 -9.76 18.68
CA VAL A 159 6.41 -10.43 17.93
C VAL A 159 6.73 -10.53 16.44
N VAL A 160 7.35 -9.47 15.89
CA VAL A 160 7.84 -9.43 14.52
C VAL A 160 9.27 -9.98 14.46
N SER A 161 9.55 -10.80 13.44
CA SER A 161 10.87 -11.42 13.25
C SER A 161 11.78 -10.63 12.32
N ALA A 162 11.22 -9.78 11.44
CA ALA A 162 11.99 -9.05 10.45
C ALA A 162 11.31 -7.78 9.93
N VAL A 163 12.14 -6.89 9.39
CA VAL A 163 11.73 -5.84 8.47
C VAL A 163 11.92 -6.34 7.04
N TYR A 164 10.86 -6.31 6.24
CA TYR A 164 10.92 -6.54 4.80
C TYR A 164 11.08 -5.20 4.10
N ASP A 165 12.32 -4.93 3.74
CA ASP A 165 12.68 -3.72 3.03
C ASP A 165 12.37 -3.89 1.54
N SER A 166 11.32 -3.20 1.07
CA SER A 166 10.71 -3.45 -0.23
C SER A 166 10.79 -2.22 -1.16
N THR A 167 11.15 -2.43 -2.42
CA THR A 167 11.17 -1.38 -3.45
C THR A 167 10.42 -1.85 -4.69
N LEU A 168 9.35 -1.15 -5.02
CA LEU A 168 8.51 -1.40 -6.18
C LEU A 168 8.87 -0.43 -7.30
N ASN A 169 9.02 -0.96 -8.51
CA ASN A 169 9.09 -0.18 -9.73
C ASN A 169 8.35 -0.88 -10.87
N PHE A 170 8.13 -0.15 -11.96
CA PHE A 170 7.51 -0.67 -13.17
C PHE A 170 8.48 -0.58 -14.34
N ARG A 171 8.49 -1.63 -15.18
CA ARG A 171 9.36 -1.67 -16.36
C ARG A 171 8.98 -0.57 -17.35
N ASN A 172 9.94 -0.19 -18.20
CA ASN A 172 9.75 0.83 -19.25
C ASN A 172 9.24 2.18 -18.72
N ASN A 173 9.49 2.50 -17.44
CA ASN A 173 9.00 3.71 -16.78
C ASN A 173 7.47 3.88 -16.86
N GLU A 174 6.73 2.77 -16.88
CA GLU A 174 5.27 2.83 -16.82
C GLU A 174 4.81 3.53 -15.54
N ILE A 175 3.82 4.41 -15.65
CA ILE A 175 3.16 5.04 -14.51
C ILE A 175 1.77 4.42 -14.41
N PRO A 176 1.60 3.38 -13.58
CA PRO A 176 0.32 2.71 -13.46
C PRO A 176 -0.68 3.51 -12.66
N THR A 177 -1.93 3.44 -13.13
CA THR A 177 -3.09 4.08 -12.47
C THR A 177 -4.12 3.03 -12.13
N LEU A 178 -4.90 3.27 -11.09
CA LEU A 178 -5.98 2.35 -10.72
C LEU A 178 -7.01 2.21 -11.85
N LEU A 179 -7.30 3.31 -12.55
CA LEU A 179 -8.20 3.30 -13.71
C LEU A 179 -7.65 2.47 -14.87
N GLY A 180 -6.34 2.52 -15.12
CA GLY A 180 -5.69 1.68 -16.12
C GLY A 180 -5.92 0.19 -15.84
N VAL A 181 -5.67 -0.24 -14.59
CA VAL A 181 -5.93 -1.61 -14.15
C VAL A 181 -7.41 -1.99 -14.29
N LEU A 182 -8.34 -1.11 -13.88
CA LEU A 182 -9.78 -1.36 -14.02
C LEU A 182 -10.22 -1.49 -15.48
N ASN A 183 -9.57 -0.78 -16.40
CA ASN A 183 -9.81 -0.90 -17.84
C ASN A 183 -9.06 -2.08 -18.48
N GLY A 184 -8.42 -2.96 -17.69
CA GLY A 184 -7.72 -4.14 -18.19
C GLY A 184 -6.32 -3.85 -18.74
N LYS A 185 -5.75 -2.66 -18.50
CA LYS A 185 -4.37 -2.38 -18.91
C LYS A 185 -3.40 -3.21 -18.08
N LYS A 186 -2.66 -4.07 -18.78
CA LYS A 186 -1.56 -4.85 -18.21
C LYS A 186 -0.35 -3.94 -17.94
N TYR A 187 0.27 -4.14 -16.79
CA TYR A 187 1.54 -3.53 -16.41
C TYR A 187 2.58 -4.61 -16.06
N HIS A 188 3.85 -4.20 -15.92
CA HIS A 188 4.94 -5.08 -15.52
C HIS A 188 5.63 -4.54 -14.27
N ALA A 189 5.19 -5.02 -13.11
CA ALA A 189 5.74 -4.64 -11.82
C ALA A 189 6.95 -5.52 -11.48
N ASP A 190 8.02 -4.89 -10.99
CA ASP A 190 9.15 -5.56 -10.39
C ASP A 190 9.25 -5.09 -8.92
N LEU A 191 9.17 -6.04 -8.00
CA LEU A 191 9.20 -5.81 -6.56
C LEU A 191 10.47 -6.43 -6.00
N TYR A 192 11.41 -5.60 -5.54
CA TYR A 192 12.54 -6.06 -4.76
C TYR A 192 12.17 -6.16 -3.29
N VAL A 193 12.51 -7.26 -2.63
CA VAL A 193 12.34 -7.45 -1.19
C VAL A 193 13.61 -8.06 -0.62
N ARG A 194 14.22 -7.37 0.35
CA ARG A 194 15.26 -7.94 1.22
C ARG A 194 14.75 -8.05 2.65
N ARG A 195 15.09 -9.17 3.30
CA ARG A 195 14.74 -9.43 4.69
C ARG A 195 15.86 -8.93 5.60
N ILE A 196 15.52 -8.11 6.58
CA ILE A 196 16.44 -7.64 7.61
C ILE A 196 15.92 -8.16 8.96
N PRO A 197 16.65 -9.03 9.67
CA PRO A 197 16.28 -9.46 11.03
C PRO A 197 15.97 -8.26 11.94
N LEU A 198 14.93 -8.37 12.77
CA LEU A 198 14.51 -7.24 13.62
C LEU A 198 15.59 -6.89 14.67
N GLU A 199 16.44 -7.85 15.01
CA GLU A 199 17.58 -7.71 15.91
C GLU A 199 18.61 -6.68 15.39
N GLU A 200 18.70 -6.50 14.06
CA GLU A 200 19.59 -5.50 13.44
C GLU A 200 19.01 -4.08 13.49
N VAL A 201 17.74 -3.92 13.84
CA VAL A 201 17.07 -2.62 13.95
C VAL A 201 17.28 -2.08 15.37
N PRO A 202 17.86 -0.88 15.55
CA PRO A 202 18.08 -0.30 16.88
C PRO A 202 16.78 -0.06 17.67
N GLU A 203 16.86 -0.18 19.00
CA GLU A 203 15.73 0.11 19.90
C GLU A 203 15.58 1.59 20.23
N ASP A 204 16.71 2.29 20.39
CA ASP A 204 16.72 3.71 20.67
C ASP A 204 16.10 4.51 19.51
N GLU A 205 15.28 5.51 19.83
CA GLU A 205 14.53 6.28 18.83
C GLU A 205 15.46 7.04 17.86
N GLN A 206 16.58 7.57 18.36
CA GLN A 206 17.51 8.35 17.54
C GLN A 206 18.35 7.43 16.63
N GLU A 207 18.83 6.31 17.17
CA GLU A 207 19.56 5.32 16.37
C GLU A 207 18.66 4.63 15.34
N CYS A 208 17.41 4.34 15.69
CA CYS A 208 16.40 3.83 14.76
C CYS A 208 16.10 4.84 13.65
N ALA A 209 16.03 6.13 13.98
CA ALA A 209 15.90 7.20 12.98
C ALA A 209 17.09 7.25 12.01
N LYS A 210 18.33 7.20 12.53
CA LYS A 210 19.56 7.14 11.70
C LYS A 210 19.58 5.88 10.83
N TRP A 211 19.21 4.73 11.40
CA TRP A 211 19.08 3.47 10.68
C TRP A 211 18.10 3.58 9.51
N LEU A 212 16.92 4.16 9.72
CA LEU A 212 15.93 4.34 8.65
C LEU A 212 16.42 5.30 7.56
N HIS A 213 17.15 6.36 7.93
CA HIS A 213 17.79 7.24 6.95
C HIS A 213 18.85 6.51 6.11
N ARG A 214 19.63 5.58 6.69
CA ARG A 214 20.57 4.74 5.95
C ARG A 214 19.86 3.75 5.04
N LEU A 215 18.80 3.10 5.53
CA LEU A 215 17.95 2.21 4.74
C LEU A 215 17.43 2.90 3.47
N TYR A 216 16.96 4.15 3.59
CA TYR A 216 16.48 4.91 2.43
C TYR A 216 17.59 5.37 1.47
N GLN A 217 18.83 5.55 1.94
CA GLN A 217 19.98 5.79 1.05
C GLN A 217 20.30 4.53 0.23
N GLU A 218 20.28 3.36 0.86
CA GLU A 218 20.48 2.08 0.16
C GLU A 218 19.36 1.80 -0.85
N LYS A 219 18.10 2.07 -0.49
CA LYS A 219 16.97 2.02 -1.42
C LYS A 219 17.19 2.90 -2.65
N ASP A 220 17.68 4.13 -2.45
CA ASP A 220 17.95 5.07 -3.53
C ASP A 220 19.01 4.54 -4.50
N ILE A 221 20.03 3.86 -3.97
CA ILE A 221 21.06 3.17 -4.77
C ILE A 221 20.46 2.01 -5.58
N PHE A 222 19.61 1.18 -4.97
CA PHE A 222 18.93 0.10 -5.70
C PHE A 222 18.03 0.63 -6.80
N GLN A 223 17.34 1.75 -6.54
CA GLN A 223 16.48 2.41 -7.50
C GLN A 223 17.29 3.02 -8.66
N GLU A 224 18.44 3.65 -8.40
CA GLU A 224 19.40 4.08 -9.43
C GLU A 224 19.86 2.89 -10.29
N GLY A 225 20.27 1.79 -9.65
CA GLY A 225 20.71 0.57 -10.33
C GLY A 225 19.63 0.00 -11.25
N TYR A 226 18.38 -0.04 -10.79
CA TYR A 226 17.24 -0.47 -11.59
C TYR A 226 17.03 0.46 -12.80
N TYR A 227 17.09 1.78 -12.64
CA TYR A 227 16.95 2.69 -13.78
C TYR A 227 18.06 2.54 -14.83
N ARG A 228 19.26 2.09 -14.43
CA ARG A 228 20.38 1.84 -15.34
C ARG A 228 20.32 0.49 -16.03
N THR A 229 19.89 -0.55 -15.33
CA THR A 229 20.00 -1.95 -15.78
C THR A 229 18.67 -2.60 -16.15
N GLY A 230 17.55 -2.02 -15.69
CA GLY A 230 16.21 -2.56 -15.85
C GLY A 230 15.86 -3.72 -14.90
N VAL A 231 16.75 -4.07 -13.97
CA VAL A 231 16.56 -5.19 -13.03
C VAL A 231 16.98 -4.79 -11.62
N PHE A 232 16.32 -5.36 -10.63
CA PHE A 232 16.73 -5.22 -9.22
C PHE A 232 17.80 -6.26 -8.86
N PRO A 233 18.57 -6.03 -7.78
CA PRO A 233 19.43 -7.07 -7.23
C PRO A 233 18.61 -8.26 -6.73
N GLY A 234 19.21 -9.46 -6.69
CA GLY A 234 18.56 -10.68 -6.23
C GLY A 234 18.03 -11.55 -7.38
N THR A 235 17.55 -12.75 -7.03
CA THR A 235 17.04 -13.71 -8.00
C THR A 235 15.60 -13.35 -8.38
N PRO A 236 15.27 -13.23 -9.68
CA PRO A 236 13.91 -13.01 -10.13
C PRO A 236 13.09 -14.29 -9.94
N ILE A 237 12.01 -14.18 -9.19
CA ILE A 237 11.08 -15.26 -8.89
C ILE A 237 9.67 -14.82 -9.29
N VAL A 238 9.10 -15.51 -10.26
CA VAL A 238 7.67 -15.36 -10.59
C VAL A 238 6.92 -16.46 -9.86
N SER A 239 6.35 -16.12 -8.71
CA SER A 239 5.56 -17.09 -7.93
C SER A 239 4.27 -17.42 -8.69
N PRO A 240 3.82 -18.70 -8.69
CA PRO A 240 2.65 -19.12 -9.44
C PRO A 240 1.37 -18.45 -8.93
N ARG A 241 0.42 -18.22 -9.85
CA ARG A 241 -0.88 -17.62 -9.53
C ARG A 241 -1.71 -18.57 -8.67
N ARG A 242 -2.15 -18.11 -7.49
CA ARG A 242 -3.06 -18.88 -6.63
C ARG A 242 -4.50 -18.76 -7.18
N PRO A 243 -5.20 -19.88 -7.41
CA PRO A 243 -6.55 -19.85 -7.98
C PRO A 243 -7.60 -19.34 -6.99
N TRP A 244 -7.32 -19.36 -5.68
CA TRP A 244 -8.29 -19.07 -4.62
C TRP A 244 -8.95 -17.69 -4.76
N THR A 245 -8.20 -16.65 -5.14
CA THR A 245 -8.81 -15.32 -5.32
C THR A 245 -9.74 -15.24 -6.53
N LEU A 246 -9.49 -16.03 -7.58
CA LEU A 246 -10.37 -16.14 -8.73
C LEU A 246 -11.62 -16.94 -8.36
N LEU A 247 -11.46 -18.10 -7.72
CA LEU A 247 -12.57 -18.96 -7.31
C LEU A 247 -13.50 -18.24 -6.33
N ASN A 248 -12.95 -17.57 -5.31
CA ASN A 248 -13.72 -16.77 -4.37
C ASN A 248 -14.47 -15.64 -5.09
N TRP A 249 -13.82 -14.96 -6.03
CA TRP A 249 -14.48 -13.91 -6.80
C TRP A 249 -15.62 -14.46 -7.67
N LEU A 250 -15.39 -15.57 -8.39
CA LEU A 250 -16.42 -16.22 -9.21
C LEU A 250 -17.61 -16.65 -8.35
N PHE A 251 -17.35 -17.25 -7.18
CA PHE A 251 -18.40 -17.64 -6.24
C PHE A 251 -19.28 -16.45 -5.83
N TRP A 252 -18.67 -15.37 -5.33
CA TRP A 252 -19.42 -14.18 -4.91
C TRP A 252 -20.07 -13.45 -6.08
N ALA A 253 -19.42 -13.39 -7.24
CA ALA A 253 -19.99 -12.81 -8.44
C ALA A 253 -21.23 -13.59 -8.89
N SER A 254 -21.18 -14.93 -8.92
CA SER A 254 -22.34 -15.76 -9.25
C SER A 254 -23.46 -15.60 -8.23
N LEU A 255 -23.13 -15.64 -6.94
CA LEU A 255 -24.12 -15.52 -5.85
C LEU A 255 -24.85 -14.17 -5.87
N LEU A 256 -24.15 -13.08 -6.19
CA LEU A 256 -24.70 -11.72 -6.14
C LEU A 256 -25.30 -11.28 -7.49
N LEU A 257 -24.66 -11.61 -8.61
CA LEU A 257 -25.11 -11.15 -9.93
C LEU A 257 -26.31 -11.94 -10.44
N TYR A 258 -26.48 -13.21 -10.06
CA TYR A 258 -27.63 -14.00 -10.53
C TYR A 258 -28.97 -13.43 -10.02
N PRO A 259 -29.18 -13.15 -8.72
CA PRO A 259 -30.41 -12.50 -8.26
C PRO A 259 -30.61 -11.10 -8.85
N LEU A 260 -29.53 -10.32 -9.00
CA LEU A 260 -29.59 -8.99 -9.63
C LEU A 260 -30.01 -9.07 -11.11
N PHE A 261 -29.53 -10.09 -11.83
CA PHE A 261 -29.93 -10.34 -13.21
C PHE A 261 -31.41 -10.75 -13.29
N GLN A 262 -31.87 -11.64 -12.41
CA GLN A 262 -33.29 -12.00 -12.35
C GLN A 262 -34.18 -10.79 -12.03
N LEU A 263 -33.76 -9.94 -11.09
CA LEU A 263 -34.44 -8.68 -10.78
C LEU A 263 -34.52 -7.78 -12.02
N LEU A 264 -33.41 -7.62 -12.74
CA LEU A 264 -33.36 -6.82 -13.96
C LEU A 264 -34.32 -7.36 -15.05
N VAL A 265 -34.32 -8.67 -15.29
CA VAL A 265 -35.22 -9.32 -16.26
C VAL A 265 -36.68 -9.09 -15.87
N ASN A 266 -37.02 -9.31 -14.60
CA ASN A 266 -38.38 -9.09 -14.10
C ASN A 266 -38.82 -7.64 -14.26
N MET A 267 -37.94 -6.67 -13.96
CA MET A 267 -38.23 -5.24 -14.12
C MET A 267 -38.49 -4.87 -15.59
N ILE A 268 -37.66 -5.34 -16.51
CA ILE A 268 -37.86 -5.11 -17.95
C ILE A 268 -39.17 -5.76 -18.41
N SER A 269 -39.45 -6.98 -17.97
CA SER A 269 -40.68 -7.71 -18.33
C SER A 269 -41.95 -7.06 -17.79
N SER A 270 -41.89 -6.40 -16.63
CA SER A 270 -43.04 -5.72 -16.04
C SER A 270 -43.45 -4.44 -16.77
N GLY A 271 -42.61 -3.92 -17.68
CA GLY A 271 -42.90 -2.74 -18.50
C GLY A 271 -43.06 -1.42 -17.73
N SER A 272 -42.79 -1.38 -16.43
CA SER A 272 -42.97 -0.18 -15.61
C SER A 272 -41.85 0.83 -15.82
N SER A 273 -42.15 1.93 -16.50
CA SER A 273 -41.22 3.04 -16.75
C SER A 273 -40.63 3.63 -15.47
N LEU A 274 -41.42 3.70 -14.40
CA LEU A 274 -40.96 4.19 -13.09
C LEU A 274 -39.87 3.28 -12.51
N THR A 275 -40.05 1.96 -12.56
CA THR A 275 -39.07 1.01 -12.02
C THR A 275 -37.76 1.06 -12.82
N LEU A 276 -37.84 1.14 -14.15
CA LEU A 276 -36.67 1.29 -15.02
C LEU A 276 -35.93 2.60 -14.76
N ALA A 277 -36.65 3.70 -14.55
CA ALA A 277 -36.06 5.00 -14.22
C ALA A 277 -35.32 4.98 -12.87
N VAL A 278 -35.92 4.38 -11.83
CA VAL A 278 -35.29 4.22 -10.51
C VAL A 278 -34.01 3.38 -10.61
N PHE A 279 -34.05 2.29 -11.38
CA PHE A 279 -32.87 1.43 -11.56
C PHE A 279 -31.74 2.14 -12.34
N ALA A 280 -32.08 2.86 -13.41
CA ALA A 280 -31.11 3.67 -14.14
C ALA A 280 -30.46 4.73 -13.23
N LEU A 281 -31.26 5.39 -12.38
CA LEU A 281 -30.76 6.33 -11.38
C LEU A 281 -29.79 5.64 -10.40
N LEU A 282 -30.12 4.46 -9.90
CA LEU A 282 -29.23 3.69 -9.01
C LEU A 282 -27.89 3.36 -9.67
N ILE A 283 -27.89 2.96 -10.96
CA ILE A 283 -26.65 2.71 -11.72
C ILE A 283 -25.82 4.00 -11.84
N ILE A 284 -26.46 5.13 -12.15
CA ILE A 284 -25.77 6.42 -12.26
C ILE A 284 -25.15 6.81 -10.93
N VAL A 285 -25.91 6.74 -9.84
CA VAL A 285 -25.43 7.03 -8.48
C VAL A 285 -24.27 6.11 -8.09
N ALA A 286 -24.39 4.81 -8.36
CA ALA A 286 -23.33 3.83 -8.11
C ALA A 286 -22.06 4.15 -8.92
N SER A 287 -22.20 4.46 -10.21
CA SER A 287 -21.09 4.84 -11.10
C SER A 287 -20.37 6.10 -10.62
N VAL A 288 -21.13 7.15 -10.27
CA VAL A 288 -20.57 8.38 -9.67
C VAL A 288 -19.87 8.09 -8.35
N GLY A 289 -20.46 7.24 -7.50
CA GLY A 289 -19.87 6.80 -6.24
C GLY A 289 -18.53 6.08 -6.45
N VAL A 290 -18.47 5.12 -7.37
CA VAL A 290 -17.23 4.40 -7.72
C VAL A 290 -16.15 5.35 -8.23
N ARG A 291 -16.48 6.26 -9.15
CA ARG A 291 -15.53 7.28 -9.64
C ARG A 291 -15.00 8.16 -8.51
N ARG A 292 -15.87 8.57 -7.58
CA ARG A 292 -15.46 9.35 -6.40
C ARG A 292 -14.52 8.57 -5.49
N MET A 293 -14.77 7.27 -5.29
CA MET A 293 -13.89 6.39 -4.52
C MET A 293 -12.52 6.21 -5.19
N ILE A 294 -12.48 5.99 -6.52
CA ILE A 294 -11.23 5.95 -7.29
C ILE A 294 -10.44 7.25 -7.12
N GLY A 295 -11.12 8.40 -7.16
CA GLY A 295 -10.49 9.70 -6.95
C GLY A 295 -9.77 9.86 -5.61
N VAL A 296 -10.15 9.11 -4.57
CA VAL A 296 -9.45 9.10 -3.27
C VAL A 296 -8.05 8.48 -3.39
N THR A 297 -7.84 7.61 -4.38
CA THR A 297 -6.55 6.95 -4.63
C THR A 297 -5.60 7.78 -5.48
N GLU A 298 -6.03 8.88 -6.08
CA GLU A 298 -5.19 9.72 -6.93
C GLU A 298 -4.03 10.38 -6.14
N ILE A 299 -2.88 10.53 -6.80
CA ILE A 299 -1.71 11.21 -6.22
C ILE A 299 -2.02 12.67 -5.85
N SER A 300 -2.88 13.33 -6.63
CA SER A 300 -3.31 14.73 -6.44
C SER A 300 -3.97 14.99 -5.08
N LYS A 301 -4.62 13.97 -4.50
CA LYS A 301 -5.30 14.02 -3.19
C LYS A 301 -4.37 13.66 -2.00
N GLY A 302 -3.09 13.44 -2.27
CA GLY A 302 -2.06 13.21 -1.24
C GLY A 302 -1.88 14.40 -0.28
N SER A 303 -1.11 14.22 0.81
CA SER A 303 -0.81 15.34 1.72
C SER A 303 -0.01 16.45 1.06
N THR A 304 -0.20 17.67 1.56
CA THR A 304 0.72 18.79 1.42
C THR A 304 2.01 18.53 2.22
N TYR A 305 2.94 17.79 1.62
CA TYR A 305 4.24 17.52 2.22
C TYR A 305 5.05 18.82 2.35
N GLY A 306 5.60 19.08 3.55
CA GLY A 306 6.49 20.22 3.84
C GLY A 306 5.87 21.61 3.73
N ASN A 307 4.55 21.74 3.53
CA ASN A 307 3.92 23.05 3.32
C ASN A 307 3.50 23.78 4.62
N ASN A 308 3.72 23.15 5.78
CA ASN A 308 3.34 23.74 7.07
C ASN A 308 4.32 24.84 7.54
N ASP A 309 5.56 24.83 7.07
CA ASP A 309 6.56 25.83 7.47
C ASP A 309 6.39 27.16 6.73
N ASN A 310 5.81 27.16 5.52
CA ASN A 310 5.48 28.40 4.80
C ASN A 310 4.28 29.14 5.40
N LYS A 311 3.35 28.43 6.07
CA LYS A 311 2.23 29.09 6.77
C LYS A 311 2.67 29.79 8.06
N ARG A 312 3.75 29.34 8.69
CA ARG A 312 4.30 29.97 9.91
C ARG A 312 5.21 31.17 9.65
N LYS A 313 5.63 31.38 8.40
CA LYS A 313 6.42 32.57 7.99
C LYS A 313 5.56 33.71 7.43
N GLN A 314 4.23 33.57 7.43
CA GLN A 314 3.29 34.57 6.94
C GLN A 314 2.27 35.00 8.02
N GLN A 315 2.55 34.76 9.30
CA GLN A 315 1.79 35.31 10.42
C GLN A 315 2.69 36.18 11.29
#